data_AF-A0A1B0D7C2-F1
#
_entry.id   AF-A0A1B0D7C2-F1
#
_cell.length_a   1.000
_cell.length_b   1.000
_cell.length_c   1.000
_cell.angle_alpha   90.00
_cell.angle_beta   90.00
_cell.angle_gamma   90.00
#
_symmetry.space_group_name_H-M   'P 1'
#
loop_
_entity.id
_entity.type
_entity.pdbx_description
1 polymer ?
#
loop_
_entity_poly.entity_id
_entity_poly.type
_entity_poly.pdbx_seq_one_letter_code
_entity_poly.pdbx_strand_id
1 'polypeptide(L)' 'MQNVEWASYNIGIFLCTRCAGVHRAMGAHISKVKHLKLDKWEDSQLERMKEVGNVKARLKYEQRVPACYRRPTEDSP' A
#
# COMPACT_ATOMS: atom_id res chain seq x y z
N MET A 1 9.07 -8.17 2.41
CA MET A 1 7.80 -7.80 3.11
C MET A 1 7.89 -8.25 4.57
N GLN A 2 9.03 -8.02 5.21
CA GLN A 2 9.11 -8.17 6.65
C GLN A 2 8.68 -6.83 7.27
N ASN A 3 7.78 -6.90 8.25
CA ASN A 3 7.11 -5.77 8.92
C ASN A 3 6.26 -4.85 8.03
N VAL A 4 5.04 -5.32 7.80
CA VAL A 4 3.94 -4.50 7.31
C VAL A 4 3.26 -3.83 8.51
N GLU A 5 3.41 -2.52 8.63
CA GLU A 5 2.88 -1.73 9.75
C GLU A 5 1.93 -0.62 9.30
N TRP A 6 1.86 -0.37 7.99
CA TRP A 6 1.12 0.74 7.40
C TRP A 6 0.15 0.25 6.34
N ALA A 7 -0.83 1.08 6.02
CA ALA A 7 -1.75 0.86 4.92
C ALA A 7 -2.12 2.18 4.25
N SER A 8 -2.28 2.13 2.93
CA SER A 8 -2.99 3.16 2.18
C SER A 8 -4.46 2.76 2.09
N TYR A 9 -5.32 3.38 2.89
CA TYR A 9 -6.70 2.93 3.07
C TYR A 9 -7.63 3.36 1.93
N ASN A 10 -7.33 4.46 1.24
CA ASN A 10 -8.10 4.88 0.07
C ASN A 10 -7.76 4.04 -1.18
N ILE A 11 -6.54 3.50 -1.26
CA ILE A 11 -6.14 2.57 -2.32
C ILE A 11 -6.59 1.15 -1.96
N GLY A 12 -6.42 0.75 -0.69
CA GLY A 12 -6.75 -0.57 -0.17
C GLY A 12 -5.55 -1.51 -0.11
N ILE A 13 -4.34 -1.01 0.17
CA ILE A 13 -3.09 -1.79 0.19
C ILE A 13 -2.32 -1.63 1.48
N PHE A 14 -1.56 -2.67 1.82
CA PHE A 14 -0.65 -2.72 2.96
C PHE A 14 0.78 -2.42 2.53
N LEU A 15 1.49 -1.65 3.37
CA LEU A 15 2.79 -1.06 3.09
C LEU A 15 3.77 -1.31 4.26
N CYS A 16 5.06 -1.45 3.94
CA CYS A 16 6.12 -1.32 4.94
C CYS A 16 6.38 0.18 5.24
N THR A 17 7.18 0.45 6.27
CA THR A 17 7.50 1.82 6.71
C THR A 17 8.15 2.68 5.63
N ARG A 18 9.08 2.11 4.83
CA ARG A 18 9.73 2.84 3.73
C ARG A 18 8.71 3.22 2.63
N CYS A 19 7.90 2.27 2.17
CA CYS A 19 6.88 2.53 1.16
C CYS A 19 5.80 3.51 1.67
N ALA A 20 5.43 3.44 2.95
CA ALA A 20 4.54 4.42 3.57
C ALA A 20 5.10 5.86 3.47
N GLY A 21 6.42 6.04 3.63
CA GLY A 21 7.10 7.31 3.40
C GLY A 21 6.92 7.82 1.97
N VAL A 22 7.15 6.98 0.97
CA VAL A 22 6.92 7.31 -0.46
C VAL A 22 5.46 7.71 -0.70
N HIS A 23 4.52 6.95 -0.15
CA HIS A 23 3.09 7.23 -0.30
C HIS A 23 2.66 8.56 0.35
N ARG A 24 3.29 8.96 1.46
CA ARG A 24 3.07 10.29 2.06
C ARG A 24 3.58 11.41 1.18
N ALA A 25 4.74 11.23 0.55
CA ALA A 25 5.33 12.24 -0.34
C ALA A 25 4.46 12.52 -1.59
N MET A 26 3.67 11.54 -2.04
CA MET A 26 2.70 11.74 -3.14
C MET A 26 1.53 12.66 -2.75
N GLY A 27 1.24 12.82 -1.46
CA GLY A 27 0.14 13.66 -0.95
C GLY A 27 -1.21 12.94 -0.82
N ALA A 28 -2.05 13.48 0.07
CA ALA A 28 -3.31 12.86 0.50
C ALA A 28 -4.43 12.81 -0.55
N HIS A 29 -4.28 13.57 -1.64
CA HIS A 29 -5.17 13.49 -2.80
C HIS A 29 -4.92 12.22 -3.64
N ILE A 30 -3.73 11.61 -3.53
CA ILE A 30 -3.36 10.36 -4.19
C ILE A 30 -3.44 9.19 -3.21
N SER A 31 -2.71 9.26 -2.09
CA SER A 31 -2.62 8.18 -1.12
C SER A 31 -2.77 8.68 0.31
N LYS A 32 -3.72 8.09 1.03
CA LYS A 32 -4.01 8.37 2.44
C LYS A 32 -3.51 7.20 3.28
N VAL A 33 -2.48 7.44 4.08
CA VAL A 33 -1.74 6.40 4.81
C VAL A 33 -2.09 6.41 6.30
N LYS A 34 -2.27 5.23 6.90
CA LYS A 34 -2.48 5.00 8.33
C LYS A 34 -1.59 3.88 8.86
N HIS A 35 -1.19 3.96 10.13
CA HIS A 35 -0.57 2.88 10.88
C HIS A 35 -1.64 1.85 11.26
N LEU A 36 -1.35 0.57 11.09
CA LEU A 36 -2.32 -0.51 11.31
C LEU A 36 -2.79 -0.61 12.76
N LYS A 37 -1.88 -0.34 13.72
CA LYS A 37 -2.17 -0.48 15.16
C LYS A 37 -2.40 0.84 15.90
N LEU A 38 -1.89 1.95 15.37
CA LEU A 38 -1.80 3.21 16.13
C LEU A 38 -2.85 4.24 15.69
N ASP A 39 -3.36 4.13 14.47
CA ASP A 39 -4.40 5.02 13.98
C ASP A 39 -5.79 4.43 14.21
N LYS A 40 -6.77 5.32 14.40
CA LYS A 40 -8.18 4.96 14.43
C LYS A 40 -8.68 4.63 13.03
N TRP A 41 -9.50 3.60 12.92
CA TRP A 41 -10.10 3.14 11.67
C TRP A 41 -11.61 3.29 11.70
N GLU A 42 -12.16 3.68 10.56
CA GLU A 42 -13.61 3.62 10.31
C GLU A 42 -13.94 2.31 9.59
N ASP A 43 -15.15 1.80 9.80
CA ASP A 43 -15.60 0.55 9.18
C ASP A 43 -15.51 0.59 7.66
N SER A 44 -15.87 1.72 7.04
CA SER A 44 -15.75 1.94 5.59
C SER A 44 -14.32 1.76 5.07
N GLN A 45 -13.32 2.14 5.87
CA GLN A 45 -11.92 2.01 5.53
C GLN A 45 -11.47 0.56 5.65
N LEU A 46 -11.94 -0.15 6.69
CA LEU A 46 -11.67 -1.59 6.87
C LEU A 46 -12.30 -2.43 5.76
N GLU A 47 -13.53 -2.12 5.35
CA GLU A 47 -14.20 -2.79 4.24
C GLU A 47 -13.44 -2.60 2.94
N ARG A 48 -12.93 -1.39 2.67
CA ARG A 48 -12.08 -1.14 1.49
C ARG A 48 -10.79 -1.98 1.52
N MET A 49 -10.17 -2.12 2.70
CA MET A 49 -8.97 -2.96 2.86
C MET A 49 -9.27 -4.44 2.59
N LYS A 50 -10.41 -4.96 3.07
CA LYS A 50 -10.86 -6.33 2.80
C LYS A 50 -11.21 -6.55 1.34
N GLU A 51 -11.88 -5.56 0.72
CA GLU A 51 -12.33 -5.63 -0.66
C GLU A 51 -11.15 -5.70 -1.63
N VAL A 52 -10.11 -4.90 -1.42
CA VAL A 52 -8.97 -4.79 -2.36
C VAL A 52 -7.82 -5.71 -1.95
N GLY A 53 -7.08 -5.36 -0.90
CA GLY A 53 -5.86 -6.05 -0.51
C GLY A 53 -4.76 -6.06 -1.58
N ASN A 54 -3.56 -6.51 -1.19
CA ASN A 54 -2.39 -6.45 -2.08
C ASN A 54 -2.52 -7.36 -3.31
N VAL A 55 -3.28 -8.46 -3.23
CA VAL A 55 -3.46 -9.39 -4.34
C VAL A 55 -4.28 -8.74 -5.47
N LYS A 56 -5.47 -8.19 -5.19
CA LYS A 56 -6.27 -7.54 -6.23
C LYS A 56 -5.64 -6.23 -6.69
N ALA A 57 -5.00 -5.49 -5.78
CA ALA A 57 -4.22 -4.32 -6.16
C ALA A 57 -3.11 -4.68 -7.14
N ARG A 58 -2.38 -5.78 -6.92
CA ARG A 58 -1.36 -6.27 -7.87
C ARG A 58 -1.96 -6.56 -9.24
N LEU A 59 -3.09 -7.27 -9.30
CA LEU A 59 -3.77 -7.57 -10.56
C LEU A 59 -4.22 -6.30 -11.31
N LYS A 60 -4.59 -5.25 -10.58
CA LYS A 60 -5.04 -3.97 -11.16
C LYS A 60 -3.87 -3.07 -11.59
N TYR A 61 -2.93 -2.81 -10.68
CA TYR A 61 -1.87 -1.81 -10.88
C TYR A 61 -0.64 -2.38 -11.58
N GLU A 62 -0.40 -3.69 -11.47
CA GLU A 62 0.75 -4.34 -12.11
C GLU A 62 0.38 -5.14 -13.36
N GLN A 63 -0.84 -4.98 -13.89
CA GLN A 63 -1.33 -5.76 -15.04
C GLN A 63 -0.42 -5.68 -16.27
N ARG A 64 0.28 -4.55 -16.45
CA ARG A 64 1.12 -4.25 -17.62
C ARG A 64 2.61 -4.18 -17.29
N VAL A 65 3.03 -4.73 -16.14
CA VAL A 65 4.44 -4.80 -15.78
C VAL A 65 5.13 -5.87 -16.65
N PRO A 66 6.16 -5.52 -17.46
CA PRO A 66 6.87 -6.49 -18.28
C PRO A 66 7.59 -7.56 -17.45
N ALA A 67 7.75 -8.77 -17.99
CA ALA A 67 8.45 -9.85 -17.31
C ALA A 67 9.91 -9.52 -16.95
N CYS A 68 10.56 -8.63 -17.70
CA CYS A 68 11.92 -8.17 -17.44
C CYS A 68 12.02 -7.08 -16.36
N TYR A 69 10.89 -6.56 -15.87
CA TYR A 69 10.91 -5.51 -14.84
C TYR A 69 11.35 -6.08 -13.49
N ARG A 70 12.49 -5.62 -12.99
CA ARG A 70 12.98 -5.97 -11.66
C ARG A 70 12.21 -5.19 -10.60
N ARG A 71 11.37 -5.87 -9.83
CA ARG A 71 10.72 -5.27 -8.66
C ARG A 71 11.77 -4.80 -7.64
N PRO A 72 11.72 -3.55 -7.17
CA PRO A 72 12.59 -3.08 -6.10
C PRO A 72 12.42 -3.94 -4.83
N THR A 73 13.55 -4.22 -4.18
CA THR A 73 13.63 -4.88 -2.88
C THR A 73 13.95 -3.85 -1.79
N GLU A 74 13.99 -4.30 -0.54
CA GLU A 74 14.27 -3.45 0.63
C GLU A 74 15.64 -2.76 0.52
N ASP A 75 16.63 -3.43 -0.10
CA ASP A 75 17.99 -2.91 -0.36
C ASP A 75 18.15 -2.14 -1.68
N SER A 76 17.08 -2.02 -2.49
CA SER A 76 17.16 -1.23 -3.71
C SER A 76 17.31 0.26 -3.36
N PRO A 77 18.11 1.04 -4.13
CA PRO A 77 18.29 2.48 -3.92
C PRO A 77 16.98 3.24 -3.75
#